data_AF-E9SGN8-F1
#
_entry.id   AF-E9SGN8-F1
#
_cell.length_a   1.000
_cell.length_b   1.000
_cell.length_c   1.000
_cell.angle_alpha   90.00
_cell.angle_beta   90.00
_cell.angle_gamma   90.00
#
_symmetry.space_group_name_H-M   'P 1'
#
loop_
_entity.id
_entity.type
_entity.pdbx_description
1 polymer ?
#
loop_
_entity_poly.entity_id
_entity_poly.type
_entity_poly.pdbx_seq_one_letter_code
_entity_poly.pdbx_strand_id
1 'polypeptide(L)'
;MKKPKLGGAAAIFIVMAVIIPAVFLWAAKHGVFVEEEYIENGRKVSANVTAVARTGSNSQVMVKYKNDKGEWIEAYCIANQNPSVGQTLEGYVLPDDPYQVYCPPDNALKFLFIALVGGVAVGGWAVLISALKGRAKYNKLMKNGRTVKAELTSWHNGNGGTEMQFRIFRQNGQEQIISVKTERTAPRVGEFYDLVIVEETNGKITAALADERAR
;
A
#
# COMPACT_ATOMS: atom_id res chain seq x y z
N MET A 1 22.03 4.68 -21.07
CA MET A 1 20.91 4.28 -20.18
C MET A 1 21.38 3.46 -18.97
N LYS A 2 21.10 3.90 -17.74
CA LYS A 2 21.45 3.19 -16.49
C LYS A 2 20.48 2.03 -16.26
N LYS A 3 20.97 0.83 -15.91
CA LYS A 3 20.07 -0.24 -15.45
C LYS A 3 19.31 0.26 -14.23
N PRO A 4 17.99 0.07 -14.13
CA PRO A 4 17.29 0.34 -12.88
C PRO A 4 17.95 -0.52 -11.80
N LYS A 5 18.56 0.12 -10.80
CA LYS A 5 19.25 -0.55 -9.69
C LYS A 5 18.18 -1.22 -8.82
N LEU A 6 17.80 -2.45 -9.16
CA LEU A 6 16.82 -3.23 -8.40
C LEU A 6 17.47 -4.11 -7.31
N GLY A 7 18.80 -4.18 -7.19
CA GLY A 7 19.46 -5.22 -6.38
C GLY A 7 19.07 -5.24 -4.89
N GLY A 8 19.15 -4.09 -4.20
CA GLY A 8 18.73 -3.97 -2.79
C GLY A 8 17.32 -3.40 -2.62
N ALA A 9 16.92 -2.49 -3.51
CA ALA A 9 15.59 -1.88 -3.47
C ALA A 9 14.49 -2.91 -3.79
N ALA A 10 14.70 -3.88 -4.70
CA ALA A 10 13.66 -4.85 -5.04
C ALA A 10 13.30 -5.78 -3.88
N ALA A 11 14.28 -6.18 -3.06
CA ALA A 11 14.02 -7.03 -1.90
C ALA A 11 13.16 -6.28 -0.88
N ILE A 12 13.52 -5.04 -0.55
CA ILE A 12 12.72 -4.15 0.31
C ILE A 12 11.33 -3.92 -0.29
N PHE A 13 11.24 -3.74 -1.61
CA PHE A 13 9.97 -3.55 -2.30
C PHE A 13 9.06 -4.78 -2.27
N ILE A 14 9.60 -5.99 -2.45
CA ILE A 14 8.81 -7.23 -2.35
C ILE A 14 8.29 -7.41 -0.92
N VAL A 15 9.12 -7.12 0.08
CA VAL A 15 8.70 -7.15 1.48
C VAL A 15 7.56 -6.15 1.72
N MET A 16 7.71 -4.89 1.29
CA MET A 16 6.73 -3.84 1.55
C MET A 16 5.43 -3.99 0.73
N ALA A 17 5.51 -4.46 -0.52
CA ALA A 17 4.36 -4.53 -1.42
C ALA A 17 3.63 -5.88 -1.41
N VAL A 18 4.30 -6.96 -0.98
CA VAL A 18 3.73 -8.32 -1.02
C VAL A 18 3.63 -8.90 0.38
N ILE A 19 4.73 -8.91 1.14
CA ILE A 19 4.77 -9.59 2.44
C ILE A 19 3.96 -8.83 3.48
N ILE A 20 4.13 -7.51 3.60
CA ILE A 20 3.40 -6.70 4.57
C ILE A 20 1.88 -6.80 4.36
N PRO A 21 1.33 -6.56 3.15
CA PRO A 21 -0.10 -6.74 2.92
C PRO A 21 -0.59 -8.17 3.19
N ALA A 22 0.20 -9.19 2.84
CA ALA A 22 -0.17 -10.59 3.10
C ALA A 22 -0.24 -10.90 4.60
N VAL A 23 0.72 -10.42 5.41
CA VAL A 23 0.70 -10.59 6.87
C VAL A 23 -0.48 -9.85 7.50
N PHE A 24 -0.77 -8.63 7.05
CA PHE A 24 -1.94 -7.88 7.52
C PHE A 24 -3.26 -8.54 7.13
N LEU A 25 -3.38 -9.06 5.91
CA LEU A 25 -4.56 -9.83 5.49
C LEU A 25 -4.72 -11.12 6.31
N TRP A 26 -3.62 -11.80 6.62
CA TRP A 26 -3.64 -12.99 7.46
C TRP A 26 -4.07 -12.67 8.89
N ALA A 27 -3.50 -11.61 9.49
CA ALA A 27 -3.87 -11.15 10.84
C ALA A 27 -5.33 -10.66 10.89
N ALA A 28 -5.77 -9.90 9.89
CA ALA A 28 -7.16 -9.46 9.78
C ALA A 28 -8.08 -10.68 9.65
N LYS A 29 -7.76 -11.65 8.79
CA LYS A 29 -8.57 -12.87 8.63
C LYS A 29 -8.72 -13.63 9.95
N HIS A 30 -7.63 -13.89 10.68
CA HIS A 30 -7.71 -14.61 11.95
C HIS A 30 -8.37 -13.81 13.08
N GLY A 31 -8.18 -12.49 13.14
CA GLY A 31 -8.83 -11.65 14.14
C GLY A 31 -10.32 -11.41 13.86
N VAL A 32 -10.69 -11.25 12.59
CA VAL A 32 -12.08 -11.01 12.16
C VAL A 32 -12.95 -12.25 12.34
N PHE A 33 -12.44 -13.46 12.07
CA PHE A 33 -13.25 -14.67 12.25
C PHE A 33 -13.65 -14.93 13.69
N VAL A 34 -12.74 -14.67 14.65
CA VAL A 34 -13.07 -14.79 16.08
C VAL A 34 -14.11 -13.73 16.45
N GLU A 35 -14.05 -12.55 15.86
CA GLU A 35 -15.06 -11.52 16.12
C GLU A 35 -16.44 -11.84 15.49
N GLU A 36 -16.47 -12.30 14.24
CA GLU A 36 -17.71 -12.66 13.53
C GLU A 36 -18.49 -13.75 14.26
N GLU A 37 -17.81 -14.78 14.77
CA GLU A 37 -18.48 -15.86 15.50
C GLU A 37 -19.22 -15.36 16.75
N TYR A 38 -18.60 -14.48 17.54
CA TYR A 38 -19.25 -13.91 18.72
C TYR A 38 -20.33 -12.89 18.37
N ILE A 39 -20.19 -12.15 17.26
CA ILE A 39 -21.22 -11.17 16.85
C ILE A 39 -22.43 -11.86 16.21
N GLU A 40 -22.22 -12.90 15.40
CA GLU A 40 -23.28 -13.61 14.69
C GLU A 40 -23.98 -14.65 15.55
N ASN A 41 -23.22 -15.44 16.32
CA ASN A 41 -23.76 -16.55 17.12
C ASN A 41 -23.83 -16.23 18.61
N GLY A 42 -23.17 -15.16 19.05
CA GLY A 42 -23.15 -14.76 20.45
C GLY A 42 -24.31 -13.84 20.83
N ARG A 43 -24.65 -13.89 22.11
CA ARG A 43 -25.66 -13.01 22.70
C ARG A 43 -25.00 -11.76 23.27
N LYS A 44 -25.57 -10.60 22.96
CA LYS A 44 -25.15 -9.32 23.52
C LYS A 44 -25.45 -9.24 25.03
N VAL A 45 -24.44 -8.92 25.84
CA VAL A 45 -24.54 -8.79 27.29
C VAL A 45 -23.90 -7.49 27.78
N SER A 46 -24.44 -6.95 28.87
CA SER A 46 -23.83 -5.86 29.63
C SER A 46 -23.08 -6.47 30.82
N ALA A 47 -21.76 -6.33 30.82
CA ALA A 47 -20.87 -6.97 31.78
C ALA A 47 -20.15 -5.91 32.64
N ASN A 48 -20.13 -6.11 33.96
CA ASN A 48 -19.45 -5.23 34.89
C ASN A 48 -18.10 -5.81 35.29
N VAL A 49 -17.04 -5.00 35.21
CA VAL A 49 -15.69 -5.41 35.54
C VAL A 49 -15.56 -5.56 37.06
N THR A 50 -15.27 -6.78 37.52
CA THR A 50 -15.13 -7.12 38.94
C THR A 50 -13.68 -7.11 39.38
N ALA A 51 -12.77 -7.57 38.52
CA ALA A 51 -11.35 -7.61 38.81
C ALA A 51 -10.53 -7.44 37.53
N VAL A 52 -9.34 -6.83 37.69
CA VAL A 52 -8.35 -6.71 36.63
C VAL A 52 -7.01 -7.14 37.23
N ALA A 53 -6.53 -8.33 36.84
CA ALA A 53 -5.20 -8.78 37.19
C ALA A 53 -4.26 -8.47 36.02
N ARG A 54 -3.14 -7.77 36.29
CA ARG A 54 -2.11 -7.50 35.29
C ARG A 54 -0.84 -8.23 35.66
N THR A 55 -0.29 -9.00 34.73
CA THR A 55 0.99 -9.70 34.89
C THR A 55 1.81 -9.51 33.63
N GLY A 56 2.81 -8.62 33.70
CA GLY A 56 3.62 -8.25 32.53
C GLY A 56 2.79 -7.58 31.44
N SER A 57 2.87 -8.10 30.21
CA SER A 57 2.08 -7.65 29.05
C SER A 57 0.65 -8.19 29.02
N ASN A 58 0.31 -9.15 29.89
CA ASN A 58 -1.00 -9.79 29.89
C ASN A 58 -1.91 -9.17 30.96
N SER A 59 -3.12 -8.79 30.55
CA SER A 59 -4.21 -8.45 31.44
C SER A 59 -5.26 -9.55 31.42
N GLN A 60 -5.64 -10.02 32.61
CA GLN A 60 -6.82 -10.86 32.80
C GLN A 60 -7.90 -10.00 33.43
N VAL A 61 -9.00 -9.83 32.70
CA VAL A 61 -10.16 -9.05 33.14
C VAL A 61 -11.27 -10.03 33.49
N MET A 62 -11.75 -9.96 34.73
CA MET A 62 -12.96 -10.67 35.15
C MET A 62 -14.14 -9.72 35.10
N VAL A 63 -15.25 -10.22 34.56
CA VAL A 63 -16.51 -9.49 34.48
C VAL A 63 -17.64 -10.34 35.04
N LYS A 64 -18.70 -9.69 35.50
CA LYS A 64 -19.97 -10.32 35.83
C LYS A 64 -21.08 -9.81 34.92
N TYR A 65 -21.90 -10.71 34.41
CA TYR A 65 -23.08 -10.36 33.61
C TYR A 65 -24.29 -11.17 34.07
N LYS A 66 -25.49 -10.75 33.68
CA LYS A 66 -26.73 -11.50 33.93
C LYS A 66 -27.07 -12.38 32.74
N ASN A 67 -27.33 -13.66 32.99
CA ASN A 67 -27.83 -14.58 31.96
C ASN A 67 -29.33 -14.35 31.67
N ASP A 68 -29.91 -15.12 30.73
CA ASP A 68 -31.35 -15.05 30.39
C ASP A 68 -32.28 -15.33 31.59
N LYS A 69 -31.78 -16.04 32.59
CA LYS A 69 -32.51 -16.42 33.80
C LYS A 69 -32.35 -15.37 34.92
N GLY A 70 -31.60 -14.30 34.68
CA GLY A 70 -31.33 -13.23 35.65
C GLY A 70 -30.26 -13.56 36.70
N GLU A 71 -29.58 -14.70 36.58
CA GLU A 71 -28.49 -15.13 37.45
C GLU A 71 -27.18 -14.43 37.06
N TRP A 72 -26.37 -14.10 38.06
CA TRP A 72 -25.04 -13.52 37.82
C TRP A 72 -24.03 -14.61 37.50
N ILE A 73 -23.37 -14.47 36.35
CA ILE A 73 -22.27 -15.33 35.92
C ILE A 73 -20.98 -14.51 35.94
N GLU A 74 -19.93 -15.06 36.55
CA GLU A 74 -18.58 -14.53 36.44
C GLU A 74 -17.87 -15.17 35.25
N ALA A 75 -17.22 -14.33 34.44
CA ALA A 75 -16.62 -14.72 33.18
C ALA A 75 -15.30 -13.98 32.95
N TYR A 76 -14.45 -14.58 32.15
CA TYR A 76 -13.25 -13.93 31.63
C TYR A 76 -13.62 -13.02 30.45
N CYS A 77 -13.15 -11.79 30.49
CA CYS A 77 -13.37 -10.82 29.44
C CYS A 77 -12.13 -10.70 28.55
N ILE A 78 -12.32 -10.93 27.26
CA ILE A 78 -11.37 -10.57 26.22
C ILE A 78 -11.73 -9.16 25.78
N ALA A 79 -11.00 -8.17 26.27
CA ALA A 79 -11.17 -6.76 25.89
C ALA A 79 -9.91 -6.23 25.23
N ASN A 80 -10.08 -5.54 24.09
CA ASN A 80 -9.00 -4.79 23.44
C ASN A 80 -8.75 -3.40 24.07
N GLN A 81 -9.49 -3.07 25.14
CA GLN A 81 -9.34 -1.85 25.90
C GLN A 81 -8.71 -2.17 27.27
N ASN A 82 -8.24 -1.16 28.00
CA ASN A 82 -7.78 -1.30 29.39
C ASN A 82 -8.94 -0.95 30.34
N PRO A 83 -9.84 -1.90 30.66
CA PRO A 83 -10.97 -1.60 31.52
C PRO A 83 -10.52 -1.33 32.96
N SER A 84 -11.28 -0.48 33.64
CA SER A 84 -11.15 -0.23 35.08
C SER A 84 -12.19 -1.04 35.86
N VAL A 85 -11.85 -1.40 37.10
CA VAL A 85 -12.81 -2.05 38.01
C VAL A 85 -14.02 -1.14 38.21
N GLY A 86 -15.23 -1.71 38.13
CA GLY A 86 -16.49 -0.96 38.21
C GLY A 86 -16.98 -0.38 36.88
N GLN A 87 -16.21 -0.49 35.79
CA GLN A 87 -16.67 -0.11 34.45
C GLN A 87 -17.67 -1.14 33.91
N THR A 88 -18.71 -0.65 33.25
CA THR A 88 -19.63 -1.48 32.46
C THR A 88 -19.13 -1.55 31.02
N LEU A 89 -19.04 -2.76 30.49
CA LEU A 89 -18.65 -3.05 29.11
C LEU A 89 -19.81 -3.72 28.39
N GLU A 90 -19.98 -3.41 27.12
CA GLU A 90 -20.83 -4.20 26.22
C GLU A 90 -19.98 -5.29 25.56
N GLY A 91 -20.48 -6.51 25.55
CA GLY A 91 -19.80 -7.65 24.95
C GLY A 91 -20.77 -8.69 24.43
N TYR A 92 -20.21 -9.77 23.91
CA TYR A 92 -20.91 -10.91 23.36
C TYR A 92 -20.45 -12.18 24.06
N VAL A 93 -21.37 -13.10 24.29
CA VAL A 93 -21.13 -14.40 24.92
C VAL A 93 -21.68 -15.50 24.03
N LEU A 94 -20.90 -16.54 23.79
CA LEU A 94 -21.37 -17.71 23.05
C LEU A 94 -22.22 -18.62 23.97
N PRO A 95 -23.32 -19.20 23.48
CA PRO A 95 -24.13 -20.13 24.27
C PRO A 95 -23.35 -21.36 24.76
N ASP A 96 -22.38 -21.81 23.96
CA ASP A 96 -21.56 -22.99 24.24
C ASP A 96 -20.42 -22.70 25.23
N ASP A 97 -20.04 -21.43 25.41
CA ASP A 97 -19.04 -21.00 26.39
C ASP A 97 -19.48 -19.73 27.14
N PRO A 98 -20.36 -19.87 28.16
CA PRO A 98 -20.88 -18.74 28.93
C PRO A 98 -19.84 -18.09 29.86
N TYR A 99 -18.65 -18.70 30.02
CA TYR A 99 -17.60 -18.22 30.90
C TYR A 99 -16.61 -17.29 30.21
N GLN A 100 -16.84 -16.99 28.92
CA GLN A 100 -16.02 -16.08 28.15
C GLN A 100 -16.88 -14.97 27.52
N VAL A 101 -16.51 -13.72 27.79
CA VAL A 101 -17.15 -12.52 27.24
C VAL A 101 -16.18 -11.85 26.29
N TYR A 102 -16.55 -11.73 25.02
CA TYR A 102 -15.80 -10.98 24.03
C TYR A 102 -16.30 -9.54 23.95
N CYS A 103 -15.42 -8.57 24.23
CA CYS A 103 -15.70 -7.15 24.08
C CYS A 103 -14.99 -6.63 22.82
N PRO A 104 -15.71 -6.45 21.69
CA PRO A 104 -15.10 -6.03 20.45
C PRO A 104 -14.45 -4.64 20.58
N PRO A 105 -13.36 -4.38 19.82
CA PRO A 105 -12.79 -3.05 19.78
C PRO A 105 -13.77 -2.05 19.17
N ASP A 106 -13.55 -0.77 19.47
CA ASP A 106 -14.34 0.31 18.91
C ASP A 106 -14.33 0.24 17.38
N ASN A 107 -15.51 0.38 16.76
CA ASN A 107 -15.67 0.41 15.31
C ASN A 107 -14.81 1.51 14.68
N ALA A 108 -14.62 2.65 15.36
CA ALA A 108 -13.73 3.70 14.88
C ALA A 108 -12.27 3.21 14.75
N LEU A 109 -11.79 2.41 15.71
CA LEU A 109 -10.45 1.85 15.70
C LEU A 109 -10.28 0.80 14.59
N LYS A 110 -11.31 -0.03 14.35
CA LYS A 110 -11.33 -1.00 13.24
C LYS A 110 -11.28 -0.29 11.89
N PHE A 111 -12.11 0.74 11.70
CA PHE A 111 -12.12 1.52 10.45
C PHE A 111 -10.78 2.21 10.20
N LEU A 112 -10.17 2.80 11.23
CA LEU A 112 -8.85 3.43 11.12
C LEU A 112 -7.78 2.41 10.70
N PHE A 113 -7.78 1.23 11.32
CA PHE A 113 -6.83 0.16 10.99
C PHE A 113 -7.01 -0.34 9.55
N ILE A 114 -8.24 -0.61 9.13
CA ILE A 114 -8.56 -1.04 7.76
C ILE A 114 -8.15 0.05 6.75
N ALA A 115 -8.45 1.31 7.04
CA ALA A 115 -8.09 2.44 6.17
C ALA A 115 -6.56 2.58 6.02
N LEU A 116 -5.82 2.44 7.12
CA LEU A 116 -4.36 2.55 7.11
C LEU A 116 -3.71 1.40 6.34
N VAL A 117 -4.14 0.16 6.61
CA VAL A 117 -3.66 -1.04 5.90
C VAL A 117 -4.02 -0.96 4.41
N GLY A 118 -5.25 -0.59 4.08
CA GLY A 118 -5.71 -0.41 2.71
C GLY A 118 -4.91 0.65 1.97
N GLY A 119 -4.64 1.79 2.62
CA GLY A 119 -3.81 2.87 2.06
C GLY A 119 -2.39 2.42 1.74
N VAL A 120 -1.74 1.70 2.66
CA VAL A 120 -0.38 1.16 2.45
C VAL A 120 -0.37 0.14 1.32
N ALA A 121 -1.36 -0.76 1.25
CA ALA A 121 -1.46 -1.75 0.18
C ALA A 121 -1.61 -1.07 -1.19
N VAL A 122 -2.57 -0.15 -1.34
CA VAL A 122 -2.79 0.57 -2.61
C VAL A 122 -1.55 1.37 -3.02
N GLY A 123 -0.93 2.09 -2.09
CA GLY A 123 0.30 2.84 -2.33
C GLY A 123 1.45 1.93 -2.79
N GLY A 124 1.64 0.80 -2.11
CA GLY A 124 2.65 -0.20 -2.48
C GLY A 124 2.45 -0.75 -3.89
N TRP A 125 1.22 -1.08 -4.26
CA TRP A 125 0.87 -1.56 -5.61
C TRP A 125 1.09 -0.50 -6.70
N ALA A 126 0.72 0.76 -6.45
CA ALA A 126 0.91 1.84 -7.42
C ALA A 126 2.40 2.06 -7.76
N VAL A 127 3.26 2.02 -6.75
CA VAL A 127 4.72 2.14 -6.96
C VAL A 127 5.27 0.91 -7.67
N LEU A 128 4.81 -0.30 -7.32
CA LEU A 128 5.22 -1.55 -7.97
C LEU A 128 4.88 -1.55 -9.47
N ILE A 129 3.66 -1.16 -9.82
CA ILE A 129 3.22 -1.04 -11.22
C ILE A 129 4.08 0.00 -11.97
N SER A 130 4.38 1.13 -11.33
CA SER A 130 5.23 2.17 -11.93
C SER A 130 6.66 1.69 -12.17
N ALA A 131 7.24 0.93 -11.22
CA ALA A 131 8.56 0.32 -11.36
C ALA A 131 8.60 -0.73 -12.48
N LEU A 132 7.57 -1.59 -12.58
CA LEU A 132 7.44 -2.58 -13.66
C LEU A 132 7.31 -1.91 -15.03
N LYS A 133 6.49 -0.87 -15.15
CA LYS A 133 6.37 -0.05 -16.37
C LYS A 133 7.71 0.57 -16.76
N GLY A 134 8.45 1.13 -15.79
CA GLY A 134 9.78 1.68 -16.02
C GLY A 134 10.77 0.64 -16.54
N ARG A 135 10.78 -0.56 -15.94
CA ARG A 135 11.64 -1.67 -16.39
C ARG A 135 11.25 -2.21 -17.76
N ALA A 136 9.96 -2.31 -18.06
CA ALA A 136 9.48 -2.70 -19.38
C ALA A 136 9.91 -1.68 -20.44
N LYS A 137 9.76 -0.38 -20.16
CA LYS A 137 10.26 0.71 -21.02
C LYS A 137 11.76 0.59 -21.26
N TYR A 138 12.55 0.41 -20.21
CA TYR A 138 14.01 0.22 -20.30
C TYR A 138 14.39 -0.98 -21.17
N ASN A 139 13.78 -2.14 -20.94
CA ASN A 139 14.06 -3.35 -21.71
C ASN A 139 13.71 -3.17 -23.19
N LYS A 140 12.59 -2.49 -23.48
CA LYS A 140 12.15 -2.20 -24.85
C LYS A 140 13.14 -1.29 -25.58
N LEU A 141 13.56 -0.20 -24.93
CA LEU A 141 14.56 0.72 -25.46
C LEU A 141 15.94 0.09 -25.64
N MET A 142 16.37 -0.80 -24.73
CA MET A 142 17.65 -1.50 -24.86
C MET A 142 17.68 -2.52 -26.00
N LYS A 143 16.58 -3.25 -26.23
CA LYS A 143 16.54 -4.34 -27.22
C LYS A 143 16.24 -3.84 -28.63
N ASN A 144 15.32 -2.89 -28.76
CA ASN A 144 14.78 -2.47 -30.06
C ASN A 144 15.06 -1.00 -30.38
N GLY A 145 15.74 -0.28 -29.47
CA GLY A 145 15.97 1.15 -29.60
C GLY A 145 16.95 1.49 -30.70
N ARG A 146 16.65 2.56 -31.43
CA ARG A 146 17.56 3.19 -32.39
C ARG A 146 17.94 4.56 -31.87
N THR A 147 19.21 4.93 -32.00
CA THR A 147 19.70 6.25 -31.62
C THR A 147 19.40 7.25 -32.73
N VAL A 148 18.78 8.38 -32.39
CA VAL A 148 18.41 9.46 -33.31
C VAL A 148 18.79 10.79 -32.69
N LYS A 149 19.33 11.70 -33.50
CA LYS A 149 19.57 13.10 -33.08
C LYS A 149 18.27 13.87 -33.14
N ALA A 150 17.93 14.53 -32.04
CA ALA A 150 16.70 15.30 -31.92
C ALA A 150 17.00 16.71 -31.40
N GLU A 151 16.32 17.70 -31.97
CA GLU A 151 16.47 19.10 -31.55
C GLU A 151 15.50 19.39 -30.41
N LEU A 152 15.98 19.98 -29.31
CA LEU A 152 15.12 20.39 -28.22
C LEU A 152 14.32 21.64 -28.61
N THR A 153 12.99 21.53 -28.68
CA THR A 153 12.09 22.64 -29.06
C THR A 153 11.55 23.41 -27.87
N SER A 154 11.29 22.72 -26.76
CA SER A 154 10.78 23.36 -25.53
C SER A 154 11.03 22.46 -24.33
N TRP A 155 10.98 23.03 -23.13
CA TRP A 155 10.99 22.26 -21.90
C TRP A 155 10.18 22.95 -20.81
N HIS A 156 9.65 22.14 -19.89
CA HIS A 156 8.86 22.60 -18.75
C HIS A 156 9.32 21.85 -17.49
N ASN A 157 9.50 22.58 -16.39
CA ASN A 157 9.69 21.96 -15.08
C ASN A 157 8.33 21.65 -14.45
N GLY A 158 8.08 20.37 -14.19
CA GLY A 158 6.88 19.89 -13.51
C GLY A 158 7.21 19.21 -12.18
N ASN A 159 6.15 18.91 -11.42
CA ASN A 159 6.27 18.08 -10.22
C ASN A 159 6.67 16.65 -10.64
N GLY A 160 7.96 16.32 -10.48
CA GLY A 160 8.52 15.01 -10.84
C GLY A 160 9.55 15.01 -11.96
N GLY A 161 10.04 16.18 -12.40
CA GLY A 161 11.17 16.30 -13.33
C GLY A 161 10.94 17.35 -14.43
N THR A 162 11.90 17.45 -15.34
CA THR A 162 11.84 18.32 -16.51
C THR A 162 11.28 17.53 -17.68
N GLU A 163 10.15 17.97 -18.24
CA GLU A 163 9.61 17.45 -19.49
C GLU A 163 10.20 18.23 -20.65
N MET A 164 10.93 17.55 -21.52
CA MET A 164 11.60 18.10 -22.68
C MET A 164 10.88 17.64 -23.96
N GLN A 165 10.53 18.57 -24.83
CA GLN A 165 9.96 18.28 -26.14
C GLN A 165 11.04 18.33 -27.20
N PHE A 166 11.17 17.25 -27.96
CA PHE A 166 12.16 17.13 -29.01
C PHE A 166 11.50 16.98 -30.37
N ARG A 167 12.02 17.70 -31.37
CA ARG A 167 11.70 17.48 -32.78
C ARG A 167 12.57 16.35 -33.31
N ILE A 168 11.92 15.30 -33.82
CA ILE A 168 12.56 14.18 -34.51
C ILE A 168 12.09 14.12 -35.96
N PHE A 169 12.99 13.68 -36.84
CA PHE A 169 12.66 13.32 -38.22
C PHE A 169 12.52 11.80 -38.31
N ARG A 170 11.32 11.34 -38.67
CA ARG A 170 11.05 9.91 -38.89
C ARG A 170 11.74 9.43 -40.18
N GLN A 171 11.87 8.11 -40.33
CA GLN A 171 12.45 7.51 -41.55
C GLN A 171 11.66 7.82 -42.83
N ASN A 172 10.37 8.13 -42.68
CA ASN A 172 9.49 8.56 -43.78
C ASN A 172 9.58 10.07 -44.08
N GLY A 173 10.53 10.80 -43.46
CA GLY A 173 10.71 12.24 -43.64
C GLY A 173 9.73 13.12 -42.87
N GLN A 174 8.79 12.55 -42.11
CA GLN A 174 7.83 13.34 -41.33
C GLN A 174 8.46 13.85 -40.03
N GLU A 175 8.20 15.12 -39.74
CA GLU A 175 8.53 15.72 -38.44
C GLU A 175 7.53 15.29 -37.38
N GLN A 176 8.04 14.96 -36.19
CA GLN A 176 7.21 14.75 -35.02
C GLN A 176 7.86 15.34 -33.77
N ILE A 177 7.03 15.93 -32.92
CA ILE A 177 7.43 16.38 -31.59
C ILE A 177 7.14 15.25 -30.60
N ILE A 178 8.15 14.86 -29.82
CA ILE A 178 8.05 13.84 -28.78
C ILE A 178 8.44 14.42 -27.42
N SER A 179 7.66 14.09 -26.38
CA SER A 179 7.99 14.46 -24.99
C SER A 179 8.82 13.38 -24.31
N VAL A 180 9.91 13.80 -23.66
CA VAL A 180 10.76 12.94 -22.83
C VAL A 180 10.92 13.59 -21.47
N LYS A 181 10.57 12.85 -20.40
CA LYS A 181 10.84 13.27 -19.02
C LYS A 181 12.28 12.92 -18.64
N THR A 182 12.94 13.86 -17.96
CA THR A 182 14.35 13.76 -17.57
C THR A 182 14.60 14.53 -16.28
N GLU A 183 15.67 14.16 -15.58
CA GLU A 183 16.14 14.80 -14.35
C GLU A 183 17.09 15.98 -14.62
N ARG A 184 17.41 16.29 -15.88
CA ARG A 184 18.29 17.41 -16.24
C ARG A 184 17.63 18.76 -15.93
N THR A 185 18.27 19.54 -15.07
CA THR A 185 17.89 20.92 -14.77
C THR A 185 18.31 21.87 -15.90
N ALA A 186 17.32 22.55 -16.50
CA ALA A 186 17.47 23.68 -17.43
C ALA A 186 18.32 23.42 -18.71
N PRO A 187 17.79 22.65 -19.68
CA PRO A 187 18.44 22.49 -20.98
C PRO A 187 18.31 23.75 -21.86
N ARG A 188 19.16 23.88 -22.88
CA ARG A 188 19.08 24.97 -23.85
C ARG A 188 18.29 24.55 -25.09
N VAL A 189 17.25 25.32 -25.40
CA VAL A 189 16.43 25.13 -26.62
C VAL A 189 17.31 25.33 -27.87
N GLY A 190 17.12 24.50 -28.88
CA GLY A 190 17.91 24.49 -30.12
C GLY A 190 19.15 23.58 -30.08
N GLU A 191 19.49 23.00 -28.92
CA GLU A 191 20.55 21.99 -28.85
C GLU A 191 20.07 20.62 -29.35
N PHE A 192 20.99 19.89 -29.97
CA PHE A 192 20.76 18.52 -30.43
C PHE A 192 21.15 17.52 -29.36
N TYR A 193 20.24 16.59 -29.08
CA TYR A 193 20.42 15.52 -28.11
C TYR A 193 20.30 14.16 -28.79
N ASP A 194 21.10 13.20 -28.34
CA ASP A 194 20.95 11.80 -28.75
C ASP A 194 19.80 11.17 -27.96
N LEU A 195 18.76 10.73 -28.67
CA LEU A 195 17.63 10.00 -28.13
C LEU A 195 17.67 8.54 -28.57
N VAL A 196 17.31 7.63 -27.69
CA VAL A 196 16.97 6.24 -28.05
C VAL A 196 15.47 6.15 -28.23
N ILE A 197 15.02 5.83 -29.44
CA ILE A 197 13.61 5.73 -29.79
C ILE A 197 13.23 4.31 -30.23
N VAL A 198 12.01 3.90 -29.90
CA VAL A 198 11.35 2.70 -30.42
C VAL A 198 9.99 3.10 -30.94
N GLU A 199 9.75 2.86 -32.23
CA GLU A 199 8.43 2.97 -32.84
C GLU A 199 7.70 1.62 -32.71
N GLU A 200 6.49 1.67 -32.17
CA GLU A 200 5.62 0.52 -32.00
C GLU A 200 4.75 0.30 -33.25
N THR A 201 4.27 -0.93 -33.46
CA THR A 201 3.37 -1.28 -34.58
C THR A 201 2.06 -0.50 -34.58
N ASN A 202 1.66 0.09 -33.46
CA ASN A 202 0.49 0.97 -33.34
C ASN A 202 0.82 2.47 -33.59
N GLY A 203 2.03 2.80 -34.03
CA GLY A 203 2.49 4.18 -34.27
C GLY A 203 2.92 4.94 -33.03
N LYS A 204 2.85 4.33 -31.83
CA LYS A 204 3.31 4.95 -30.59
C LYS A 204 4.84 4.98 -30.54
N ILE A 205 5.41 6.12 -30.16
CA ILE A 205 6.85 6.27 -29.97
C ILE A 205 7.19 6.24 -28.48
N THR A 206 8.10 5.34 -28.12
CA THR A 206 8.75 5.33 -26.81
C THR A 206 10.15 5.90 -26.96
N ALA A 207 10.47 6.97 -26.23
CA ALA A 207 11.77 7.64 -26.28
C ALA A 207 12.39 7.84 -24.89
N ALA A 208 13.72 7.90 -24.86
CA ALA A 208 14.53 8.34 -23.72
C ALA A 208 15.85 8.97 -24.20
N LEU A 209 16.47 9.81 -23.39
CA LEU A 209 17.81 10.36 -23.67
C LEU A 209 18.86 9.24 -23.62
N ALA A 210 19.74 9.19 -24.63
CA ALA A 210 20.84 8.23 -24.69
C ALA A 210 21.88 8.50 -23.58
N ASP A 211 22.11 9.80 -23.30
CA ASP A 211 23.17 10.33 -22.46
C ASP A 211 22.70 10.84 -21.08
N GLU A 212 22.03 9.97 -20.32
CA GLU A 212 21.83 10.15 -18.87
C GLU A 212 23.14 9.93 -18.07
N ARG A 213 24.32 10.23 -18.65
CA ARG A 213 25.62 10.12 -17.98
C ARG A 213 26.23 11.51 -17.81
N ALA A 214 25.90 12.18 -16.71
CA ALA A 214 26.86 12.98 -15.93
C ALA A 214 26.20 13.52 -14.65
N ARG A 215 25.74 12.62 -13.76
CA ARG A 215 25.81 12.69 -12.28
C ARG A 215 25.01 11.55 -11.66
#